data_AF-A0A8H9FAA5-F1
#
_entry.id   AF-A0A8H9FAA5-F1
#
_cell.length_a   1.000
_cell.length_b   1.000
_cell.length_c   1.000
_cell.angle_alpha   90.00
_cell.angle_beta   90.00
_cell.angle_gamma   90.00
#
_symmetry.space_group_name_H-M   'P 1'
#
loop_
_entity.id
_entity.type
_entity.pdbx_description
1 polymer ?
#
loop_
_entity_poly.entity_id
_entity_poly.type
_entity_poly.pdbx_seq_one_letter_code
_entity_poly.pdbx_strand_id
1 'polypeptide(L)' 'MNRKPTMNDVARVAGVGRGTVSNYINGRKIKEENRQKVDKAIKELGYIPNL' A
#
# COMPACT_ATOMS: atom_id res chain seq x y z
N MET A 1 5.63 12.52 -18.18
CA MET A 1 5.76 12.83 -16.74
C MET A 1 5.53 11.56 -15.94
N ASN A 2 6.58 10.88 -15.47
CA ASN A 2 6.45 9.66 -14.66
C ASN A 2 6.05 10.05 -13.23
N ARG A 3 4.75 10.03 -12.92
CA ARG A 3 4.28 10.19 -11.54
C ARG A 3 4.67 8.94 -10.76
N LYS A 4 5.47 9.11 -9.71
CA LYS A 4 5.73 8.04 -8.74
C LYS A 4 4.39 7.62 -8.11
N PRO A 5 4.15 6.32 -7.91
CA PRO A 5 2.95 5.87 -7.22
C PRO A 5 2.91 6.48 -5.82
N THR A 6 1.71 6.82 -5.36
CA THR A 6 1.50 7.32 -4.01
C THR A 6 0.86 6.26 -3.13
N MET A 7 0.89 6.47 -1.82
CA MET A 7 0.16 5.60 -0.88
C MET A 7 -1.36 5.54 -1.18
N ASN A 8 -1.93 6.61 -1.75
CA ASN A 8 -3.33 6.62 -2.18
C ASN A 8 -3.56 5.69 -3.38
N ASP A 9 -2.60 5.62 -4.31
CA ASP A 9 -2.68 4.70 -5.45
C ASP A 9 -2.61 3.25 -4.97
N VAL A 10 -1.70 2.96 -4.03
CA VAL A 10 -1.61 1.64 -3.39
C VAL A 10 -2.92 1.27 -2.71
N ALA A 11 -3.52 2.20 -1.95
CA ALA A 11 -4.80 1.97 -1.28
C ALA A 11 -5.92 1.65 -2.29
N ARG A 12 -5.97 2.41 -3.40
CA ARG A 12 -6.95 2.22 -4.48
C ARG A 12 -6.77 0.88 -5.19
N VAL A 13 -5.55 0.49 -5.54
CA VAL A 13 -5.25 -0.78 -6.21
C VAL A 13 -5.48 -1.98 -5.29
N ALA A 14 -5.09 -1.87 -4.02
CA ALA A 14 -5.32 -2.90 -3.01
C ALA A 14 -6.79 -3.01 -2.59
N GLY A 15 -7.65 -2.04 -2.93
CA GLY A 15 -9.04 -2.01 -2.47
C GLY A 15 -9.16 -1.85 -0.95
N VAL A 16 -8.24 -1.12 -0.32
CA VAL A 16 -8.23 -0.87 1.13
C VAL A 16 -8.20 0.64 1.42
N GLY A 17 -8.49 1.01 2.66
CA GLY A 17 -8.36 2.40 3.09
C GLY A 17 -6.90 2.86 3.20
N ARG A 18 -6.65 4.16 3.02
CA ARG A 18 -5.33 4.79 3.25
C ARG A 18 -4.74 4.45 4.61
N GLY A 19 -5.58 4.40 5.65
CA GLY A 19 -5.15 4.01 7.01
C GLY A 19 -4.61 2.58 7.10
N THR A 20 -5.12 1.65 6.29
CA THR A 20 -4.62 0.28 6.22
C THR A 20 -3.23 0.22 5.61
N VAL A 21 -2.98 0.99 4.54
CA VAL A 21 -1.66 1.10 3.93
C VAL A 21 -0.68 1.79 4.87
N SER A 22 -1.12 2.84 5.57
CA SER A 22 -0.32 3.49 6.62
C SER A 22 0.05 2.50 7.73
N ASN A 23 -0.91 1.72 8.23
CA ASN A 23 -0.64 0.68 9.22
C ASN A 23 0.36 -0.37 8.70
N TYR A 24 0.27 -0.78 7.43
CA TYR A 24 1.24 -1.69 6.81
C TYR A 24 2.66 -1.11 6.81
N ILE A 25 2.81 0.14 6.33
CA ILE A 25 4.12 0.81 6.25
C ILE A 25 4.71 1.04 7.65
N ASN A 26 3.86 1.39 8.63
CA ASN A 26 4.26 1.58 10.03
C ASN A 26 4.40 0.27 10.83
N GLY A 27 4.31 -0.90 10.19
CA GLY A 27 4.45 -2.21 10.85
C GLY A 27 3.35 -2.53 11.86
N ARG A 28 2.22 -1.82 11.84
CA ARG A 28 1.08 -2.08 12.73
C ARG A 28 0.32 -3.32 12.29
N LYS A 29 -0.34 -3.98 13.26
CA LYS A 29 -1.10 -5.20 13.01
C LYS A 29 -2.32 -4.90 12.13
N ILE A 30 -2.36 -5.53 10.95
CA ILE A 30 -3.51 -5.51 10.04
C ILE A 30 -3.97 -6.94 9.76
N LYS A 31 -5.18 -7.10 9.22
CA LYS A 31 -5.68 -8.39 8.74
C LYS A 31 -4.74 -8.94 7.67
N GLU A 32 -4.52 -10.26 7.69
CA GLU A 32 -3.61 -10.91 6.75
C GLU A 32 -4.07 -10.76 5.29
N GLU A 33 -5.37 -10.82 5.05
CA GLU A 33 -5.96 -10.53 3.73
C GLU A 33 -5.59 -9.13 3.22
N ASN A 34 -5.65 -8.12 4.09
CA ASN A 34 -5.29 -6.75 3.73
C ASN A 34 -3.78 -6.62 3.52
N ARG A 35 -2.97 -7.36 4.28
CA ARG A 35 -1.51 -7.42 4.10
C ARG A 35 -1.18 -7.93 2.70
N GLN A 36 -1.80 -9.03 2.28
CA GLN A 36 -1.60 -9.62 0.94
C GLN A 36 -2.04 -8.68 -0.18
N LYS A 37 -3.21 -8.03 -0.03
CA LYS A 37 -3.71 -7.03 -1.01
C LYS A 37 -2.75 -5.85 -1.16
N VAL A 38 -2.25 -5.32 -0.04
CA VAL A 38 -1.30 -4.20 -0.03
C VAL A 38 0.04 -4.61 -0.63
N ASP A 39 0.58 -5.78 -0.27
CA ASP A 39 1.84 -6.29 -0.84
C ASP A 39 1.76 -6.46 -2.36
N LYS A 40 0.65 -7.01 -2.86
CA LYS A 40 0.39 -7.13 -4.29
C LYS A 40 0.34 -5.77 -4.98
N ALA A 41 -0.41 -4.81 -4.42
CA ALA A 41 -0.52 -3.46 -4.97
C ALA A 41 0.81 -2.70 -4.96
N ILE A 42 1.63 -2.89 -3.92
CA ILE A 42 2.97 -2.31 -3.81
C ILE A 42 3.88 -2.85 -4.92
N LYS A 43 3.87 -4.17 -5.13
CA LYS A 43 4.64 -4.82 -6.21
C LYS A 43 4.17 -4.39 -7.59
N GLU A 44 2.87 -4.31 -7.81
CA GLU A 44 2.28 -3.90 -9.08
C GLU A 44 2.60 -2.44 -9.44
N LEU A 45 2.54 -1.56 -8.44
CA LEU A 45 2.86 -0.15 -8.63
C LEU A 45 4.36 0.16 -8.59
N GLY A 46 5.19 -0.74 -8.05
CA GLY A 46 6.58 -0.42 -7.72
C GLY A 46 6.68 0.70 -6.66
N TYR A 47 5.72 0.74 -5.73
CA TYR A 47 5.70 1.75 -4.69
C TYR A 47 6.80 1.50 -3.66
N ILE A 48 7.75 2.43 -3.54
CA ILE A 48 8.76 2.38 -2.49
C ILE A 48 8.41 3.47 -1.48
N PRO A 49 8.00 3.11 -0.24
CA PRO A 49 7.82 4.10 0.80
C PRO A 49 9.16 4.76 1.11
N ASN A 50 9.20 6.10 1.11
CA ASN A 50 10.29 6.84 1.73
C ASN A 50 10.10 6.72 3.24
N LEU A 51 10.88 5.85 3.87
CA LEU A 51 10.99 5.71 5.33
C LEU A 51 11.63 6.96 5.95
#